data_AF-A0A3B1DTC8-F1
#
_entry.id   AF-A0A3B1DTC8-F1
#
_cell.length_a   1.000
_cell.length_b   1.000
_cell.length_c   1.000
_cell.angle_alpha   90.00
_cell.angle_beta   90.00
_cell.angle_gamma   90.00
#
_symmetry.space_group_name_H-M   'P 1'
#
loop_
_entity.id
_entity.type
_entity.pdbx_description
1 polymer ?
#
loop_
_entity_poly.entity_id
_entity_poly.type
_entity_poly.pdbx_seq_one_letter_code
_entity_poly.pdbx_strand_id
1 'polypeptide(L)'
;GAEVLVLSNGPSVEVFGNSEKMKKIEELAGRGVKFLACRNSLKNLCASGTLCLKEENLPEFIGVVPAGITELIRRQAEGFAYIKP
;
A
#
# COMPACT_ATOMS: atom_id res chain seq x y z
N GLY A 1 -13.84 16.63 -2.92
CA GLY A 1 -13.71 15.46 -2.01
C GLY A 1 -12.32 15.49 -1.39
N ALA A 2 -12.12 14.83 -0.26
CA ALA A 2 -10.79 14.69 0.33
C ALA A 2 -9.94 13.73 -0.51
N GLU A 3 -8.64 14.01 -0.66
CA GLU A 3 -7.69 13.02 -1.19
C GLU A 3 -7.39 12.00 -0.10
N VAL A 4 -7.50 10.71 -0.43
CA VAL A 4 -7.25 9.61 0.50
C VAL A 4 -6.16 8.71 -0.06
N LEU A 5 -5.11 8.50 0.75
CA LEU A 5 -4.07 7.52 0.49
C LEU A 5 -4.08 6.45 1.58
N VAL A 6 -4.07 5.19 1.16
CA VAL A 6 -3.88 4.04 2.04
C VAL A 6 -2.48 3.48 1.81
N LEU A 7 -1.61 3.68 2.78
CA LEU A 7 -0.23 3.22 2.74
C LEU A 7 -0.07 1.93 3.55
N SER A 8 0.17 0.83 2.87
CA SER A 8 0.47 -0.47 3.48
C SER A 8 1.97 -0.61 3.72
N ASN A 9 2.36 -0.86 4.96
CA ASN A 9 3.74 -1.00 5.41
C ASN A 9 3.85 -2.10 6.47
N GLY A 10 4.95 -2.85 6.44
CA GLY A 10 5.13 -4.06 7.26
C GLY A 10 4.19 -5.19 6.80
N PRO A 11 3.69 -6.02 7.74
CA PRO A 11 2.79 -7.13 7.41
C PRO A 11 1.51 -6.72 6.68
N SER A 12 1.08 -5.46 6.77
CA SER A 12 -0.15 -5.02 6.11
C SER A 12 -0.10 -5.08 4.59
N VAL A 13 1.07 -5.22 3.97
CA VAL A 13 1.19 -5.43 2.52
C VAL A 13 0.71 -6.83 2.09
N GLU A 14 0.55 -7.78 3.03
CA GLU A 14 -0.07 -9.09 2.77
C GLU A 14 -1.51 -8.97 2.26
N VAL A 15 -2.20 -7.85 2.54
CA VAL A 15 -3.56 -7.59 2.06
C VAL A 15 -3.67 -7.70 0.55
N PHE A 16 -2.60 -7.37 -0.18
CA PHE A 16 -2.56 -7.41 -1.64
C PHE A 16 -2.51 -8.84 -2.20
N GLY A 17 -2.24 -9.85 -1.36
CA GLY A 17 -2.33 -11.26 -1.71
C GLY A 17 -3.70 -11.88 -1.45
N ASN A 18 -4.63 -11.13 -0.83
CA ASN A 18 -5.96 -11.62 -0.50
C ASN A 18 -6.97 -11.21 -1.59
N SER A 19 -7.47 -12.18 -2.36
CA SER A 19 -8.37 -11.94 -3.50
C SER A 19 -9.69 -11.27 -3.12
N GLU A 20 -10.25 -11.56 -1.94
CA GLU A 20 -11.49 -10.93 -1.47
C GLU A 20 -11.25 -9.46 -1.12
N LYS A 21 -10.16 -9.16 -0.40
CA LYS A 21 -9.79 -7.77 -0.08
C LYS A 21 -9.42 -6.99 -1.34
N MET A 22 -8.77 -7.63 -2.31
CA MET A 22 -8.38 -6.98 -3.57
C MET A 22 -9.58 -6.47 -4.38
N LYS A 23 -10.71 -7.18 -4.38
CA LYS A 23 -11.95 -6.66 -5.01
C LYS A 23 -12.40 -5.34 -4.40
N LYS A 24 -12.32 -5.21 -3.07
CA LYS A 24 -12.70 -3.98 -2.38
C LYS A 24 -11.69 -2.85 -2.60
N ILE A 25 -10.40 -3.19 -2.64
CA ILE A 25 -9.32 -2.25 -2.94
C ILE A 25 -9.51 -1.68 -4.36
N GLU A 26 -9.79 -2.53 -5.35
CA GLU A 26 -10.06 -2.13 -6.73
C GLU A 26 -11.29 -1.22 -6.83
N GLU A 27 -12.40 -1.57 -6.18
CA GLU A 27 -13.60 -0.73 -6.11
C GLU A 27 -13.29 0.68 -5.55
N LEU A 28 -12.53 0.74 -4.46
CA LEU A 28 -12.15 2.00 -3.83
C LEU A 28 -11.14 2.80 -4.66
N ALA A 29 -10.23 2.12 -5.35
CA ALA A 29 -9.31 2.74 -6.29
C ALA A 29 -10.06 3.40 -7.45
N GLY A 30 -11.08 2.72 -8.00
CA GLY A 30 -11.99 3.28 -9.00
C GLY A 30 -12.78 4.51 -8.52
N ARG A 31 -12.86 4.72 -7.20
CA ARG A 31 -13.48 5.91 -6.56
C ARG A 31 -12.46 6.99 -6.17
N GLY A 32 -11.19 6.84 -6.54
CA GLY A 32 -10.14 7.83 -6.33
C GLY A 32 -9.25 7.62 -5.10
N VAL A 33 -9.40 6.51 -4.36
CA VAL A 33 -8.48 6.18 -3.26
C VAL A 33 -7.16 5.66 -3.82
N LYS A 34 -6.03 6.24 -3.42
CA LYS A 34 -4.71 5.75 -3.85
C LYS A 34 -4.19 4.73 -2.86
N PHE A 35 -3.83 3.55 -3.34
CA PHE A 35 -3.20 2.51 -2.52
C PHE A 35 -1.70 2.47 -2.81
N LEU A 36 -0.90 2.48 -1.74
CA LEU A 36 0.55 2.45 -1.82
C LEU A 36 1.11 1.27 -1.04
N ALA A 37 2.02 0.51 -1.65
CA ALA A 37 2.76 -0.56 -1.01
C ALA A 37 4.20 -0.11 -0.68
N CYS A 38 4.68 -0.45 0.50
CA CYS A 38 6.09 -0.26 0.86
C CYS A 38 6.97 -1.34 0.24
N ARG A 39 7.88 -0.95 -0.66
CA ARG A 39 8.86 -1.84 -1.30
C ARG A 39 9.67 -2.66 -0.30
N ASN A 40 10.18 -2.01 0.75
CA ASN A 40 10.95 -2.73 1.77
C ASN A 40 10.13 -3.83 2.46
N SER A 41 8.82 -3.61 2.63
CA SER A 41 7.93 -4.60 3.23
C SER A 41 7.67 -5.77 2.29
N LEU A 42 7.41 -5.51 1.01
CA LEU A 42 7.28 -6.54 -0.02
C LEU A 42 8.53 -7.42 -0.09
N LYS A 43 9.72 -6.80 -0.11
CA LYS A 43 11.01 -7.52 -0.10
C LYS A 43 11.18 -8.37 1.16
N ASN A 44 10.86 -7.83 2.33
CA ASN A 44 11.00 -8.54 3.60
C ASN A 44 10.07 -9.78 3.67
N LEU A 45 8.81 -9.66 3.23
CA LEU A 45 7.89 -10.81 3.22
C LEU A 45 8.28 -11.89 2.21
N CYS A 46 8.83 -11.49 1.06
CA CYS A 46 9.36 -12.46 0.11
C CYS A 46 10.58 -13.18 0.70
N ALA A 47 11.50 -12.44 1.35
CA ALA A 47 12.69 -13.00 1.98
C ALA A 47 12.38 -13.90 3.18
N SER A 48 11.31 -13.62 3.94
CA SER A 48 10.87 -14.46 5.06
C SER A 48 10.10 -15.72 4.64
N GLY A 49 9.78 -15.86 3.35
CA GLY A 49 8.96 -16.96 2.85
C GLY A 49 7.48 -16.87 3.24
N THR A 50 7.03 -15.74 3.81
CA THR A 50 5.64 -15.53 4.22
C THR A 50 4.73 -15.36 3.02
N LEU A 51 5.11 -14.45 2.12
CA LEU A 51 4.38 -14.14 0.90
C LEU A 51 5.31 -13.39 -0.05
N CYS A 52 5.47 -13.86 -1.29
CA CYS A 52 6.28 -13.16 -2.28
C CYS A 52 5.40 -12.45 -3.32
N LEU A 53 5.06 -11.19 -3.03
CA LEU A 53 4.44 -10.28 -3.99
C LEU A 53 5.52 -9.41 -4.61
N LYS A 54 5.87 -9.71 -5.86
CA LYS A 54 6.81 -8.88 -6.62
C LYS A 54 6.11 -7.63 -7.14
N GLU A 55 6.84 -6.52 -7.21
CA GLU A 55 6.31 -5.23 -7.65
C GLU A 55 5.72 -5.32 -9.07
N GLU A 56 6.36 -6.08 -9.97
CA GLU A 56 5.88 -6.29 -11.33
C GLU A 56 4.55 -7.05 -11.44
N ASN A 57 4.13 -7.73 -10.36
CA ASN A 57 2.89 -8.50 -10.32
C ASN A 57 1.75 -7.76 -9.61
N LEU A 58 2.00 -6.56 -9.08
CA LEU A 58 0.96 -5.74 -8.48
C LEU A 58 0.08 -5.12 -9.58
N PRO A 59 -1.25 -5.02 -9.38
CA PRO A 59 -2.10 -4.29 -10.30
C PRO A 59 -1.66 -2.84 -10.45
N GLU A 60 -1.88 -2.25 -11.63
CA GLU A 60 -1.43 -0.87 -11.94
C GLU A 60 -1.99 0.19 -10.99
N PHE A 61 -3.14 -0.05 -10.37
CA PHE A 61 -3.75 0.85 -9.39
C PHE A 61 -3.08 0.82 -8.00
N ILE A 62 -2.13 -0.08 -7.77
CA ILE A 62 -1.30 -0.13 -6.56
C ILE A 62 0.04 0.55 -6.85
N GLY A 63 0.25 1.73 -6.28
CA GLY A 63 1.54 2.39 -6.34
C GLY A 63 2.55 1.72 -5.40
N VAL A 64 3.84 1.84 -5.72
CA VAL A 64 4.91 1.37 -4.84
C VAL A 64 5.80 2.53 -4.43
N VAL A 65 6.07 2.65 -3.13
CA VAL A 65 7.00 3.63 -2.58
C VAL A 65 8.24 2.94 -2.01
N PRO A 66 9.43 3.58 -2.05
CA PRO A 66 10.66 2.96 -1.54
C PRO A 66 10.57 2.55 -0.07
N ALA A 67 10.01 3.40 0.79
CA ALA A 67 9.84 3.15 2.22
C ALA A 67 8.56 3.80 2.74
N GLY A 68 7.71 3.02 3.40
CA GLY A 68 6.41 3.49 3.88
C GLY A 68 6.52 4.61 4.92
N ILE A 69 7.37 4.46 5.93
CA ILE A 69 7.50 5.49 6.98
C ILE A 69 7.97 6.84 6.41
N THR A 70 8.90 6.84 5.47
CA THR A 70 9.36 8.06 4.80
C THR A 70 8.25 8.69 3.96
N GLU A 71 7.47 7.89 3.24
CA GLU A 71 6.30 8.38 2.50
C GLU A 71 5.25 8.99 3.44
N LEU A 72 4.96 8.34 4.57
CA LEU A 72 4.03 8.86 5.58
C LEU A 72 4.48 10.22 6.12
N ILE A 73 5.76 10.36 6.48
CA ILE A 73 6.31 11.63 6.97
C ILE A 73 6.18 12.72 5.89
N ARG A 74 6.52 12.39 4.63
CA ARG A 74 6.39 13.32 3.51
C ARG A 74 4.94 13.79 3.32
N ARG A 75 3.97 12.87 3.35
CA ARG A 75 2.54 13.21 3.22
C ARG A 75 2.04 14.08 4.37
N GLN A 76 2.45 13.80 5.60
CA GLN A 76 2.11 14.67 6.73
C GLN A 76 2.70 16.08 6.57
N ALA A 77 3.94 16.20 6.07
CA ALA A 77 4.55 17.49 5.76
C ALA A 77 3.83 18.24 4.63
N GLU A 78 3.19 17.53 3.71
CA GLU A 78 2.31 18.08 2.65
C GLU A 78 0.92 18.48 3.16
N GLY A 79 0.64 18.30 4.46
CA GLY A 79 -0.62 18.68 5.08
C GLY A 79 -1.66 17.56 5.18
N PHE A 80 -1.30 16.31 4.86
CA PHE A 80 -2.20 15.18 5.08
C PHE A 80 -2.36 14.87 6.56
N ALA A 81 -3.60 14.65 6.99
CA ALA A 81 -3.87 14.05 8.30
C ALA A 81 -3.46 12.57 8.29
N TYR A 82 -2.83 12.10 9.37
CA TYR A 82 -2.50 10.69 9.56
C TYR A 82 -3.56 9.99 10.41
N ILE A 83 -4.05 8.86 9.90
CA ILE A 83 -4.97 7.96 10.60
C ILE A 83 -4.33 6.57 10.63
N LYS A 84 -4.18 6.00 11.82
CA LYS A 84 -3.82 4.60 12.05
C LYS A 84 -4.99 3.89 12.73
N PRO A 85 -5.79 3.10 11.98
CA PRO A 85 -6.91 2.33 12.52
C PRO A 85 -6.48 1.28 13.54
#